data_AF-A0A382MLN8-F1
#
_entry.id   AF-A0A382MLN8-F1
#
_cell.length_a   1.000
_cell.length_b   1.000
_cell.length_c   1.000
_cell.angle_alpha   90.00
_cell.angle_beta   90.00
_cell.angle_gamma   90.00
#
_symmetry.space_group_name_H-M   'P 1'
#
loop_
_entity.id
_entity.type
_entity.pdbx_description
1 polymer ?
#
loop_
_entity_poly.entity_id
_entity_poly.type
_entity_poly.pdbx_seq_one_letter_code
_entity_poly.pdbx_strand_id
1 'polypeptide(L)' 'MSYFKSKITAFVLATTGLLAFKAETAFALRIDLDRPGPNEFVRDLAGMISSANEAEIKKIAGAVLKDKATPILVV' A
#
# COMPACT_ATOMS: atom_id res chain seq x y z
N MET A 1 -19.64 -50.34 14.60
CA MET A 1 -19.87 -48.92 14.92
C MET A 1 -18.57 -48.08 15.00
N SER A 2 -17.53 -48.41 14.22
CA SER A 2 -16.22 -47.72 14.22
C SER A 2 -15.97 -46.94 12.91
N TYR A 3 -16.29 -47.54 11.75
CA TYR A 3 -16.16 -46.91 10.43
C TYR A 3 -16.99 -45.64 10.24
N PHE A 4 -18.19 -45.56 10.84
CA PHE A 4 -19.06 -44.37 10.71
C PHE A 4 -18.51 -43.17 11.49
N LYS A 5 -17.86 -43.42 12.64
CA LYS A 5 -17.19 -42.37 13.44
C LYS A 5 -15.99 -41.79 12.68
N SER A 6 -15.20 -42.64 12.04
CA SER A 6 -14.02 -42.23 11.25
C SER A 6 -14.37 -41.30 10.07
N LYS A 7 -15.48 -41.57 9.34
CA LYS A 7 -15.93 -40.68 8.26
C LYS A 7 -16.41 -39.32 8.76
N ILE A 8 -17.07 -39.29 9.91
CA ILE A 8 -17.50 -38.04 10.54
C ILE A 8 -16.28 -37.25 11.02
N THR A 9 -15.29 -37.89 11.63
CA THR A 9 -14.05 -37.22 12.05
C THR A 9 -13.28 -36.65 10.86
N ALA A 10 -13.15 -37.41 9.77
CA ALA A 10 -12.50 -36.95 8.55
C ALA A 10 -13.24 -35.77 7.90
N PHE A 11 -14.59 -35.81 7.90
CA PHE A 11 -15.42 -34.73 7.37
C PHE A 11 -15.26 -33.44 8.20
N VAL A 12 -15.30 -33.56 9.53
CA VAL A 12 -15.08 -32.42 10.44
C VAL A 12 -13.70 -31.81 10.20
N LEU A 13 -12.64 -32.64 10.13
CA LEU A 13 -11.27 -32.17 9.90
C LEU A 13 -11.11 -31.45 8.55
N ALA A 14 -11.74 -31.97 7.49
CA ALA A 14 -11.72 -31.36 6.17
C ALA A 14 -12.47 -30.02 6.14
N THR A 15 -13.62 -29.92 6.83
CA THR A 15 -14.38 -28.67 6.91
C THR A 15 -13.68 -27.59 7.74
N THR A 16 -12.97 -27.97 8.82
CA THR A 16 -12.19 -27.01 9.63
C THR A 16 -10.95 -26.52 8.88
N GLY A 17 -10.28 -27.38 8.10
CA GLY A 17 -9.14 -26.99 7.27
C GLY A 17 -9.51 -26.00 6.16
N LEU A 18 -10.71 -26.13 5.58
CA LEU A 18 -11.18 -25.22 4.53
C LEU A 18 -11.55 -23.83 5.06
N LEU A 19 -12.01 -23.75 6.32
CA LEU A 19 -12.33 -22.48 7.00
C LEU A 19 -11.10 -21.72 7.52
N ALA A 20 -9.92 -22.36 7.52
CA ALA A 20 -8.66 -21.75 7.98
C ALA A 20 -7.97 -20.88 6.91
N PHE A 21 -8.53 -20.77 5.70
CA PHE A 21 -8.10 -19.77 4.72
C PHE A 21 -8.44 -18.38 5.27
N LYS A 22 -7.50 -17.79 6.01
CA LYS A 22 -7.49 -16.36 6.30
C LYS A 22 -7.49 -15.63 4.96
N ALA A 23 -8.60 -14.97 4.65
CA ALA A 23 -8.62 -13.99 3.59
C ALA A 23 -7.56 -12.93 3.93
N GLU A 24 -6.58 -12.73 3.05
CA GLU A 24 -5.71 -11.56 3.12
C GLU A 24 -6.62 -10.34 3.03
N THR A 25 -6.75 -9.62 4.15
CA THR A 25 -7.41 -8.33 4.16
C THR A 25 -6.58 -7.40 3.29
N ALA A 26 -7.08 -7.09 2.09
CA ALA A 26 -6.51 -6.05 1.24
C ALA A 26 -6.54 -4.74 2.03
N PHE A 27 -5.38 -4.33 2.54
CA PHE A 27 -5.23 -3.06 3.23
C PHE A 27 -4.88 -2.00 2.20
N ALA A 28 -5.84 -1.12 1.90
CA ALA A 28 -5.55 0.10 1.18
C ALA A 28 -4.84 1.05 2.14
N LEU A 29 -3.54 1.29 1.92
CA LEU A 29 -2.80 2.31 2.65
C LEU A 29 -3.40 3.67 2.29
N ARG A 30 -4.24 4.18 3.18
CA ARG A 30 -4.83 5.51 3.04
C ARG A 30 -3.87 6.53 3.63
N ILE A 31 -3.32 7.37 2.77
CA ILE A 31 -2.48 8.50 3.17
C ILE A 31 -3.34 9.75 3.02
N ASP A 32 -3.80 10.31 4.14
CA ASP A 32 -4.49 11.59 4.16
C ASP A 32 -3.43 12.70 4.13
N LEU A 33 -3.42 13.49 3.04
CA LEU A 33 -2.47 14.57 2.82
C LEU A 33 -3.22 15.88 2.61
N ASP A 34 -2.74 16.94 3.26
CA ASP A 34 -3.21 18.28 2.93
C ASP A 34 -2.89 18.62 1.49
N ARG A 35 -3.73 19.45 0.87
CA ARG A 35 -3.49 19.89 -0.50
C ARG A 35 -2.10 20.56 -0.59
N PRO A 36 -1.22 20.13 -1.52
CA PRO A 36 0.08 20.76 -1.69
C PRO A 36 -0.09 22.21 -2.16
N GLY A 37 0.80 23.08 -1.68
CA GLY A 37 0.90 24.46 -2.12
C GLY A 37 1.32 24.57 -3.59
N PRO A 38 1.22 25.77 -4.18
CA PRO A 38 1.72 26.02 -5.52
C PRO A 38 3.24 25.74 -5.57
N ASN A 39 3.66 24.87 -6.50
CA ASN A 39 5.05 24.41 -6.66
C ASN A 39 5.63 23.62 -5.47
N GLU A 40 4.79 23.06 -4.60
CA GLU A 40 5.21 22.08 -3.59
C GLU A 40 5.27 20.69 -4.25
N PHE A 41 6.50 20.21 -4.48
CA PHE A 41 6.75 18.92 -5.15
C PHE A 41 7.19 17.81 -4.19
N VAL A 42 7.57 18.15 -2.95
CA VAL A 42 8.12 17.21 -1.97
C VAL A 42 7.48 17.49 -0.62
N ARG A 43 6.99 16.42 0.03
CA ARG A 43 6.50 16.43 1.40
C ARG A 43 7.07 15.24 2.16
N ASP A 44 8.27 15.42 2.69
CA ASP A 44 8.96 14.37 3.44
C ASP A 44 8.38 14.24 4.86
N LEU A 45 7.42 13.34 5.05
CA LEU A 45 6.85 13.05 6.37
C LEU A 45 7.72 12.10 7.21
N ALA A 46 8.70 11.44 6.58
CA ALA A 46 9.55 10.45 7.23
C ALA A 46 10.94 11.01 7.63
N GLY A 47 11.30 12.20 7.15
CA GLY A 47 12.63 12.80 7.36
C GLY A 47 13.74 12.05 6.65
N MET A 48 13.43 11.38 5.54
CA MET A 48 14.35 10.49 4.81
C MET A 48 14.97 11.13 3.57
N ILE A 49 14.52 12.32 3.19
CA ILE A 49 14.98 13.02 1.99
C ILE A 49 16.00 14.08 2.42
N SER A 50 17.23 13.96 1.91
CA SER A 50 18.26 14.98 2.13
C SER A 50 17.93 16.26 1.35
N SER A 51 18.44 17.40 1.80
CA SER A 51 18.26 18.69 1.11
C SER A 51 18.78 18.69 -0.34
N ALA A 52 19.86 17.95 -0.60
CA ALA A 52 20.40 17.77 -1.94
C ALA A 52 19.43 17.00 -2.85
N ASN A 53 18.86 15.90 -2.34
CA ASN A 53 17.88 15.11 -3.07
C ASN A 53 16.59 15.88 -3.28
N GLU A 54 16.13 16.64 -2.27
CA GLU A 54 14.94 17.48 -2.37
C GLU A 54 15.09 18.53 -3.49
N ALA A 55 16.26 19.16 -3.60
CA ALA A 55 16.55 20.13 -4.67
C ALA A 55 16.54 19.47 -6.05
N GLU A 56 17.10 18.27 -6.18
CA GLU A 56 17.09 17.51 -7.43
C GLU A 56 15.67 17.08 -7.83
N ILE A 57 14.88 16.58 -6.88
CA ILE A 57 13.47 16.23 -7.11
C ILE A 57 12.68 17.44 -7.58
N LYS A 58 12.82 18.61 -6.92
CA LYS A 58 12.15 19.85 -7.33
C LYS A 58 12.52 20.26 -8.75
N LYS A 59 13.79 20.13 -9.14
CA LYS A 59 14.26 20.42 -10.50
C LYS A 59 13.60 19.51 -11.53
N ILE A 60 13.58 18.20 -11.27
CA ILE A 60 13.00 17.21 -12.20
C ILE A 60 11.49 17.38 -12.28
N ALA A 61 10.80 17.44 -11.14
CA ALA A 61 9.34 17.59 -11.08
C ALA A 61 8.87 18.90 -11.74
N GLY A 62 9.60 20.00 -11.52
CA GLY A 62 9.33 21.27 -12.19
C GLY A 62 9.51 21.19 -13.71
N ALA A 63 10.53 20.47 -14.20
CA ALA A 63 10.71 20.25 -15.64
C ALA A 63 9.57 19.41 -16.23
N VAL A 64 9.12 18.37 -15.53
CA VAL A 64 7.98 17.53 -15.95
C VAL A 64 6.68 18.32 -15.96
N LEU A 65 6.45 19.16 -14.95
CA LEU A 65 5.27 20.04 -14.92
C LEU A 65 5.27 21.00 -16.11
N LYS A 66 6.43 21.56 -16.46
CA LYS A 66 6.56 22.46 -17.61
C LYS A 66 6.33 21.75 -18.96
N ASP A 67 6.81 20.51 -19.09
CA ASP A 67 6.72 19.72 -20.33
C ASP A 67 5.33 19.10 -20.53
N LYS A 68 4.78 18.46 -19.48
CA LYS A 68 3.59 17.62 -19.57
C LYS A 68 2.36 18.18 -18.85
N ALA A 69 2.46 19.37 -18.26
CA ALA A 69 1.41 20.00 -17.44
C ALA A 69 0.85 19.10 -16.32
N THR A 70 1.59 18.05 -15.95
CA THR A 70 1.17 17.06 -14.95
C THR A 70 1.96 17.29 -13.67
N PRO A 71 1.32 17.68 -12.56
CA PRO A 71 2.00 17.86 -11.28
C PRO A 71 2.34 16.50 -10.66
N ILE A 72 3.58 16.35 -10.21
CA ILE A 72 4.06 15.20 -9.44
C ILE A 72 4.30 15.65 -8.00
N LEU A 73 3.77 14.91 -7.04
CA LEU A 73 4.05 15.11 -5.60
C LEU A 73 4.76 13.86 -5.07
N VAL A 74 5.91 14.07 -4.43
CA VAL A 74 6.66 13.03 -3.72
C VAL A 74 6.36 13.17 -2.22
N VAL A 75 5.96 12.07 -1.58
CA VAL A 75 5.51 12.00 -0.18
C VAL A 75 6.24 10.88 0.54
#